data_AF-A0AAV6BCM5-F1
#
_entry.id   AF-A0AAV6BCM5-F1
#
_cell.length_a   1.000
_cell.length_b   1.000
_cell.length_c   1.000
_cell.angle_alpha   90.00
_cell.angle_beta   90.00
_cell.angle_gamma   90.00
#
_symmetry.space_group_name_H-M   'P 1'
#
loop_
_entity.id
_entity.type
_entity.pdbx_description
1 polymer ?
#
loop_
_entity_poly.entity_id
_entity_poly.type
_entity_poly.pdbx_seq_one_letter_code
_entity_poly.pdbx_strand_id
1 'polypeptide(L)'
;MDLDRLVGLAPDTALLDLTGIQAIPLIRQMGAKLPATALVALNGGDDESQILALFEAGLTGFVPRDASLEDIEEIIRSASRHELQCPPRVTQEMLRLLRELGGRRRAAVRADHLSARELTVLGLIEQGLTNKQIATRLGIEPATVKNHVHRILQKLAVHGRGEAASRLRHEKGGPGTA
;
A
#
# COMPACT_ATOMS: atom_id res chain seq x y z
N MET A 1 -20.28 -11.38 -21.63
CA MET A 1 -21.11 -11.25 -20.43
C MET A 1 -21.85 -9.92 -20.49
N ASP A 2 -23.17 -9.94 -20.33
CA ASP A 2 -23.99 -8.73 -20.35
C ASP A 2 -24.11 -8.17 -18.92
N LEU A 3 -23.29 -7.16 -18.61
CA LEU A 3 -23.27 -6.56 -17.27
C LEU A 3 -24.57 -5.81 -16.95
N ASP A 4 -25.27 -5.30 -17.96
CA ASP A 4 -26.47 -4.48 -17.74
C ASP A 4 -27.63 -5.37 -17.30
N ARG A 5 -27.68 -6.61 -17.80
CA ARG A 5 -28.57 -7.64 -17.26
C ARG A 5 -28.26 -7.99 -15.80
N LEU A 6 -26.97 -8.06 -15.43
CA LEU A 6 -26.55 -8.39 -14.07
C LEU A 6 -26.89 -7.28 -13.07
N VAL A 7 -26.77 -6.01 -13.50
CA VAL A 7 -27.23 -4.84 -12.74
C VAL A 7 -28.72 -4.92 -12.45
N GLY A 8 -29.53 -5.36 -13.42
CA GLY A 8 -30.97 -5.56 -13.21
C GLY A 8 -31.32 -6.68 -12.21
N LEU A 9 -30.42 -7.64 -11.99
CA LEU A 9 -30.62 -8.74 -11.03
C LEU A 9 -30.16 -8.40 -9.61
N ALA A 10 -29.26 -7.42 -9.45
CA ALA A 10 -28.69 -6.98 -8.18
C ALA A 10 -28.30 -8.14 -7.23
N PRO A 11 -27.44 -9.08 -7.67
CA PRO A 11 -27.06 -10.22 -6.83
C PRO A 11 -26.21 -9.77 -5.64
N ASP A 12 -26.39 -10.43 -4.49
CA ASP A 12 -25.53 -10.22 -3.31
C ASP A 12 -24.10 -10.72 -3.57
N THR A 13 -23.95 -11.80 -4.33
CA THR A 13 -22.66 -12.41 -4.68
C THR A 13 -22.64 -12.84 -6.15
N ALA A 14 -21.52 -12.59 -6.84
CA ALA A 14 -21.25 -13.09 -8.18
C ALA A 14 -20.04 -14.03 -8.17
N LEU A 15 -20.25 -15.28 -8.57
CA LEU A 15 -19.19 -16.27 -8.76
C LEU A 15 -18.68 -16.18 -10.21
N LEU A 16 -17.39 -15.91 -10.37
CA LEU A 16 -16.75 -15.60 -11.65
C LEU A 16 -15.73 -16.67 -12.01
N ASP A 17 -15.99 -17.42 -13.08
CA ASP A 17 -14.94 -18.23 -13.71
C ASP A 17 -14.05 -17.33 -14.58
N LEU A 18 -12.78 -17.23 -14.20
CA LEU A 18 -11.80 -16.36 -14.86
C LEU A 18 -11.06 -17.03 -16.03
N THR A 19 -11.38 -18.28 -16.34
CA THR A 19 -10.72 -19.05 -17.40
C THR A 19 -10.81 -18.35 -18.76
N GLY A 20 -9.66 -18.00 -19.34
CA GLY A 20 -9.57 -17.41 -20.67
C GLY A 20 -10.07 -15.95 -20.76
N ILE A 21 -10.26 -15.27 -19.62
CA ILE A 21 -10.81 -13.91 -19.56
C ILE A 21 -9.76 -12.93 -19.02
N GLN A 22 -9.81 -11.68 -19.49
CA GLN A 22 -9.09 -10.56 -18.89
C GLN A 22 -9.75 -10.18 -17.55
N ALA A 23 -9.36 -10.86 -16.47
CA ALA A 23 -10.04 -10.79 -15.18
C ALA A 23 -10.01 -9.40 -14.52
N ILE A 24 -8.85 -8.74 -14.48
CA ILE A 24 -8.69 -7.46 -13.75
C ILE A 24 -9.60 -6.34 -14.31
N PRO A 25 -9.62 -6.06 -15.63
CA PRO A 25 -10.55 -5.06 -16.18
C PRO A 25 -12.01 -5.39 -15.88
N LEU A 26 -12.37 -6.67 -15.92
CA LEU A 26 -13.73 -7.11 -15.66
C LEU A 26 -14.15 -6.89 -14.21
N ILE A 27 -13.32 -7.31 -13.25
CA ILE A 27 -13.57 -7.12 -11.82
C ILE A 27 -13.72 -5.63 -11.50
N ARG A 28 -12.85 -4.76 -12.06
CA ARG A 28 -12.96 -3.31 -11.89
C ARG A 28 -14.26 -2.75 -12.46
N GLN A 29 -14.67 -3.20 -13.64
CA GLN A 29 -15.91 -2.76 -14.27
C GLN A 29 -17.13 -3.20 -13.47
N MET A 30 -17.11 -4.44 -12.95
CA MET A 30 -18.17 -4.97 -12.09
C MET A 30 -18.23 -4.21 -10.77
N GLY A 31 -17.11 -4.01 -10.08
CA GLY A 31 -17.09 -3.25 -8.82
C GLY A 31 -17.60 -1.81 -8.97
N ALA A 32 -17.39 -1.18 -10.14
CA ALA A 32 -17.93 0.14 -10.43
C ALA A 32 -19.45 0.14 -10.69
N LYS A 33 -19.98 -0.90 -11.35
CA LYS A 33 -21.41 -1.00 -11.70
C LYS A 33 -22.26 -1.67 -10.62
N LEU A 34 -21.65 -2.49 -9.77
CA LEU A 34 -22.27 -3.35 -8.76
C LEU A 34 -21.52 -3.24 -7.42
N PRO A 35 -21.46 -2.07 -6.78
CA PRO A 35 -20.63 -1.86 -5.60
C PRO A 35 -21.07 -2.66 -4.36
N ALA A 36 -22.31 -3.16 -4.34
CA ALA A 36 -22.86 -3.98 -3.26
C ALA A 36 -22.76 -5.49 -3.52
N THR A 37 -22.30 -5.90 -4.71
CA THR A 37 -22.15 -7.31 -5.06
C THR A 37 -20.76 -7.78 -4.68
N ALA A 38 -20.69 -8.81 -3.84
CA ALA A 38 -19.44 -9.48 -3.52
C ALA A 38 -18.94 -10.30 -4.72
N LEU A 39 -17.69 -10.10 -5.13
CA LEU A 39 -17.11 -10.79 -6.29
C LEU A 39 -16.25 -11.96 -5.79
N VAL A 40 -16.58 -13.18 -6.22
CA VAL A 40 -15.83 -14.39 -5.87
C VAL A 40 -15.25 -15.01 -7.13
N ALA A 41 -13.94 -15.29 -7.14
CA ALA A 41 -13.26 -15.83 -8.31
C ALA A 41 -13.06 -17.35 -8.21
N LEU A 42 -13.28 -18.01 -9.34
CA LEU A 42 -12.81 -19.35 -9.69
C LEU A 42 -11.70 -19.23 -10.72
N ASN A 43 -10.74 -20.14 -10.68
CA ASN A 43 -9.69 -20.27 -11.70
C ASN A 43 -8.84 -19.00 -11.92
N GLY A 44 -8.62 -18.18 -10.88
CA GLY A 44 -7.87 -16.93 -10.98
C GLY A 44 -6.34 -17.05 -10.95
N GLY A 45 -5.78 -18.25 -11.15
CA GLY A 45 -4.34 -18.53 -11.09
C GLY A 45 -3.90 -19.19 -9.79
N ASP A 46 -2.65 -19.64 -9.75
CA ASP A 46 -2.04 -20.32 -8.59
C ASP A 46 -0.93 -19.50 -7.94
N ASP A 47 -0.50 -18.43 -8.60
CA ASP A 47 0.57 -17.55 -8.13
C ASP A 47 0.01 -16.47 -7.21
N GLU A 48 0.66 -16.28 -6.05
CA GLU A 48 0.18 -15.36 -5.03
C GLU A 48 0.10 -13.91 -5.54
N SER A 49 0.98 -13.49 -6.47
CA SER A 49 0.97 -12.13 -7.01
C SER A 49 -0.20 -11.90 -7.97
N GLN A 50 -0.58 -12.93 -8.73
CA GLN A 50 -1.75 -12.87 -9.61
C GLN A 50 -3.04 -12.79 -8.78
N ILE A 51 -3.17 -13.65 -7.77
CA ILE A 51 -4.35 -13.66 -6.89
C ILE A 51 -4.44 -12.32 -6.14
N LEU A 52 -3.32 -11.79 -5.65
CA LEU A 52 -3.27 -10.48 -5.02
C LEU A 52 -3.76 -9.37 -5.96
N ALA A 53 -3.34 -9.37 -7.22
CA ALA A 53 -3.79 -8.38 -8.21
C ALA A 53 -5.30 -8.44 -8.48
N LEU A 54 -5.92 -9.61 -8.35
CA LEU A 54 -7.38 -9.75 -8.42
C LEU A 54 -8.07 -9.10 -7.20
N PHE A 55 -7.51 -9.28 -6.00
CA PHE A 55 -8.02 -8.59 -4.80
C PHE A 55 -7.83 -7.07 -4.88
N GLU A 56 -6.69 -6.59 -5.37
CA GLU A 56 -6.48 -5.16 -5.64
C GLU A 56 -7.47 -4.59 -6.67
N ALA A 57 -7.97 -5.43 -7.57
CA ALA A 57 -9.00 -5.06 -8.54
C ALA A 57 -10.41 -4.95 -7.94
N GLY A 58 -10.64 -5.45 -6.72
CA GLY A 58 -11.92 -5.38 -6.02
C GLY A 58 -12.59 -6.74 -5.74
N LEU A 59 -11.84 -7.84 -5.77
CA LEU A 59 -12.38 -9.16 -5.41
C LEU A 59 -12.67 -9.27 -3.90
N THR A 60 -13.72 -10.01 -3.54
CA THR A 60 -14.13 -10.27 -2.15
C THR A 60 -13.71 -11.66 -1.68
N GLY A 61 -13.68 -12.65 -2.57
CA GLY A 61 -13.29 -14.01 -2.22
C GLY A 61 -12.61 -14.75 -3.37
N PHE A 62 -11.80 -15.75 -3.03
CA PHE A 62 -11.12 -16.60 -4.00
C PHE A 62 -11.34 -18.07 -3.65
N VAL A 63 -11.73 -18.87 -4.64
CA VAL A 63 -11.91 -20.31 -4.50
C VAL A 63 -10.63 -21.04 -4.93
N PRO A 64 -9.97 -21.76 -4.00
CA PRO A 64 -8.84 -22.64 -4.32
C PRO A 64 -9.23 -23.73 -5.33
N ARG A 65 -8.29 -24.20 -6.15
CA ARG A 65 -8.57 -25.24 -7.15
C ARG A 65 -8.96 -26.59 -6.55
N ASP A 66 -8.45 -26.86 -5.36
CA ASP A 66 -8.66 -28.08 -4.58
C ASP A 66 -9.82 -27.95 -3.57
N ALA A 67 -10.57 -26.84 -3.63
CA ALA A 67 -11.74 -26.61 -2.79
C ALA A 67 -12.83 -27.68 -3.03
N SER A 68 -13.38 -28.19 -1.93
CA SER A 68 -14.59 -29.00 -1.94
C SER A 68 -15.83 -28.15 -2.25
N LEU A 69 -16.97 -28.80 -2.49
CA LEU A 69 -18.22 -28.08 -2.69
C LEU A 69 -18.63 -27.32 -1.42
N GLU A 70 -18.42 -27.93 -0.26
CA GLU A 70 -18.65 -27.33 1.04
C GLU A 70 -17.79 -26.06 1.24
N ASP A 71 -16.51 -26.10 0.84
CA ASP A 71 -15.64 -24.91 0.89
C ASP A 71 -16.16 -23.79 0.00
N ILE A 72 -16.63 -24.11 -1.22
CA ILE A 72 -17.21 -23.13 -2.14
C ILE A 72 -18.46 -22.48 -1.52
N GLU A 73 -19.35 -23.27 -0.93
CA GLU A 73 -20.54 -22.76 -0.26
C GLU A 73 -20.18 -21.82 0.91
N GLU A 74 -19.17 -22.18 1.71
CA GLU A 74 -18.70 -21.35 2.81
C GLU A 74 -18.09 -20.03 2.31
N ILE A 75 -17.30 -20.10 1.24
CA ILE A 75 -16.69 -18.92 0.60
C ILE A 75 -17.78 -17.97 0.10
N ILE A 76 -18.79 -18.49 -0.62
CA ILE A 76 -19.90 -17.67 -1.14
C ILE A 76 -20.69 -17.05 0.00
N ARG A 77 -20.97 -17.81 1.07
CA ARG A 77 -21.74 -17.33 2.23
C ARG A 77 -20.98 -16.27 3.02
N SER A 78 -19.66 -16.38 3.10
CA SER A 78 -18.80 -15.37 3.74
C SER A 78 -18.72 -14.12 2.87
N ALA A 79 -18.56 -14.29 1.55
CA ALA A 79 -18.52 -13.19 0.60
C ALA A 79 -19.82 -12.38 0.60
N SER A 80 -21.00 -13.00 0.74
CA SER A 80 -22.26 -12.25 0.82
C SER A 80 -22.35 -11.36 2.07
N ARG A 81 -21.61 -11.69 3.15
CA ARG A 81 -21.41 -10.84 4.32
C ARG A 81 -20.24 -9.85 4.18
N HIS A 82 -19.65 -9.76 2.98
CA HIS A 82 -18.46 -8.97 2.67
C HIS A 82 -17.24 -9.36 3.52
N GLU A 83 -17.18 -10.62 3.95
CA GLU A 83 -16.04 -11.18 4.65
C GLU A 83 -15.03 -11.72 3.64
N LEU A 84 -13.76 -11.34 3.83
CA LEU A 84 -12.66 -11.75 2.95
C LEU A 84 -12.34 -13.23 3.15
N GLN A 85 -12.44 -14.01 2.08
CA GLN A 85 -11.96 -15.40 2.03
C GLN A 85 -10.82 -15.51 1.01
N CYS A 86 -9.61 -15.72 1.52
CA CYS A 86 -8.39 -15.60 0.76
C CYS A 86 -7.34 -16.62 1.26
N PRO A 87 -6.55 -17.24 0.37
CA PRO A 87 -5.47 -18.14 0.79
C PRO A 87 -4.53 -17.47 1.81
N PRO A 88 -4.09 -18.18 2.87
CA PRO A 88 -3.28 -17.59 3.94
C PRO A 88 -2.01 -16.88 3.45
N ARG A 89 -1.37 -17.39 2.38
CA ARG A 89 -0.16 -16.81 1.79
C ARG A 89 -0.41 -15.43 1.18
N VAL A 90 -1.52 -15.27 0.47
CA VAL A 90 -1.92 -13.98 -0.12
C VAL A 90 -2.26 -12.98 0.98
N THR A 91 -2.96 -13.42 2.04
CA THR A 91 -3.24 -12.57 3.22
C THR A 91 -1.95 -12.10 3.90
N GLN A 92 -0.93 -12.95 4.01
CA GLN A 92 0.39 -12.55 4.55
C GLN A 92 1.06 -11.45 3.71
N GLU A 93 1.00 -11.58 2.38
CA GLU A 93 1.54 -10.57 1.46
C GLU A 93 0.75 -9.25 1.52
N MET A 94 -0.59 -9.30 1.57
CA MET A 94 -1.41 -8.10 1.81
C MET A 94 -1.00 -7.37 3.08
N LEU A 95 -0.83 -8.11 4.19
CA LEU A 95 -0.40 -7.54 5.47
C LEU A 95 1.02 -6.95 5.38
N ARG A 96 1.92 -7.56 4.60
CA ARG A 96 3.27 -7.01 4.35
C ARG A 96 3.19 -5.68 3.63
N LEU A 97 2.42 -5.61 2.54
CA LEU A 97 2.23 -4.37 1.78
C LEU A 97 1.57 -3.27 2.61
N LEU A 98 0.56 -3.60 3.41
CA LEU A 98 -0.06 -2.65 4.34
C LEU A 98 0.92 -2.10 5.38
N ARG A 99 1.80 -2.95 5.94
CA ARG A 99 2.86 -2.50 6.85
C ARG A 99 3.84 -1.55 6.17
N GLU A 100 4.24 -1.85 4.93
CA GLU A 100 5.13 -1.00 4.14
C GLU A 100 4.49 0.36 3.84
N LEU A 101 3.24 0.37 3.39
CA LEU A 101 2.46 1.60 3.14
C LEU A 101 2.29 2.43 4.42
N GLY A 102 1.99 1.78 5.55
CA GLY A 102 1.90 2.44 6.85
C GLY A 102 3.22 3.04 7.31
N GLY A 103 4.34 2.34 7.06
CA GLY A 103 5.69 2.85 7.30
C GLY A 103 6.00 4.10 6.48
N ARG A 104 5.70 4.07 5.17
CA ARG A 104 5.88 5.21 4.26
C ARG A 104 5.01 6.40 4.64
N ARG A 105 3.73 6.19 4.96
CA ARG A 105 2.81 7.26 5.37
C ARG A 105 3.24 7.93 6.67
N ARG A 106 3.70 7.16 7.67
CA ARG A 106 4.26 7.72 8.91
C ARG A 106 5.58 8.46 8.68
N ALA A 107 6.38 8.05 7.70
CA ALA A 107 7.59 8.78 7.33
C ALA A 107 7.24 10.13 6.71
N ALA A 108 6.36 10.15 5.70
CA ALA A 108 5.91 11.36 5.02
C ALA A 108 5.26 12.37 5.98
N VAL A 109 4.34 11.91 6.84
CA VAL A 109 3.71 12.77 7.85
C VAL A 109 4.74 13.39 8.79
N ARG A 110 5.81 12.67 9.17
CA ARG A 110 6.84 13.22 10.06
C ARG A 110 7.77 14.21 9.37
N ALA A 111 8.00 14.08 8.07
CA ALA A 111 8.74 15.08 7.29
C ALA A 111 7.96 16.39 7.16
N ASP A 112 6.63 16.33 7.03
CA ASP A 112 5.75 17.52 7.00
C ASP A 112 5.79 18.36 8.30
N HIS A 113 6.28 17.80 9.41
CA HIS A 113 6.43 18.51 10.69
C HIS A 113 7.79 19.19 10.88
N LEU A 114 8.69 19.08 9.89
CA LEU A 114 9.94 19.82 9.87
C LEU A 114 9.68 21.25 9.39
N SER A 115 10.18 22.23 10.14
CA SER A 115 10.20 23.63 9.70
C SER A 115 11.09 23.79 8.47
N ALA A 116 10.90 24.86 7.70
CA ALA A 116 11.73 25.17 6.54
C ALA A 116 13.25 25.19 6.87
N ARG A 117 13.61 25.66 8.07
CA ARG A 117 15.01 25.67 8.54
C ARG A 117 15.52 24.27 8.83
N GLU A 118 14.70 23.41 9.43
CA GLU A 118 15.05 22.01 9.69
C GLU A 118 15.18 21.19 8.40
N LEU A 119 14.31 21.42 7.41
CA LEU A 119 14.43 20.83 6.07
C LEU A 119 15.74 21.24 5.38
N THR A 120 16.09 22.54 5.45
CA THR A 120 17.36 23.05 4.93
C THR A 120 18.56 22.35 5.57
N VAL A 121 18.57 22.23 6.91
CA VAL A 121 19.64 21.55 7.65
C VAL A 121 19.70 20.07 7.29
N LEU A 122 18.55 19.39 7.21
CA LEU A 122 18.47 17.97 6.85
C LEU A 122 19.02 17.70 5.44
N GLY A 123 18.72 18.55 4.46
CA GLY A 123 19.28 18.44 3.10
C GLY A 123 20.81 18.58 3.06
N LEU A 124 21.39 19.38 3.95
CA LEU A 124 22.86 19.48 4.07
C LEU A 124 23.47 18.28 4.81
N ILE A 125 22.72 17.67 5.74
CA ILE A 125 23.13 16.40 6.37
C ILE A 125 23.11 15.27 5.34
N GLU A 126 22.13 15.23 4.44
CA GLU A 126 22.06 14.28 3.32
C GLU A 126 23.30 14.35 2.42
N GLN A 127 23.81 15.57 2.17
CA GLN A 127 25.04 15.82 1.42
C GLN A 127 26.33 15.45 2.17
N GLY A 128 26.23 14.95 3.41
CA GLY A 128 27.37 14.52 4.21
C GLY A 128 28.07 15.64 4.99
N LEU A 129 27.54 16.87 5.01
CA LEU A 129 28.22 17.99 5.68
C LEU A 129 28.23 17.84 7.21
N THR A 130 29.33 18.24 7.82
CA THR A 130 29.47 18.35 9.28
C THR A 130 28.72 19.57 9.83
N ASN A 131 28.41 19.58 11.12
CA ASN A 131 27.72 20.73 11.74
C ASN A 131 28.50 22.04 11.59
N LYS A 132 29.83 21.99 11.54
CA LYS A 132 30.68 23.17 11.27
C LYS A 132 30.49 23.68 9.84
N GLN A 133 30.48 22.79 8.85
CA GLN A 133 30.26 23.17 7.44
C GLN A 133 28.85 23.70 7.21
N ILE A 134 27.84 23.09 7.84
CA ILE A 134 26.45 23.57 7.79
C ILE A 134 26.35 24.97 8.43
N ALA A 135 26.99 25.18 9.57
CA ALA A 135 27.04 26.47 10.26
C ALA A 135 27.64 27.57 9.37
N THR A 136 28.79 27.30 8.75
CA THR A 136 29.42 28.21 7.78
C THR A 136 28.50 28.51 6.60
N ARG A 137 27.86 27.49 6.02
CA ARG A 137 27.00 27.65 4.84
C ARG A 137 25.72 28.41 5.13
N LEU A 138 25.18 28.29 6.34
CA LEU A 138 23.93 28.94 6.76
C LEU A 138 24.15 30.25 7.51
N GLY A 139 25.40 30.66 7.75
CA GLY A 139 25.75 31.88 8.49
C GLY A 139 25.30 31.86 9.95
N ILE A 140 25.34 30.71 10.61
CA ILE A 140 24.88 30.53 12.00
C ILE A 140 25.94 29.82 12.84
N GLU A 141 25.77 29.80 14.16
CA GLU A 141 26.69 29.10 15.04
C GLU A 141 26.57 27.56 14.98
N PRO A 142 27.68 26.81 15.14
CA PRO A 142 27.65 25.34 15.22
C PRO A 142 26.74 24.79 16.32
N ALA A 143 26.58 25.51 17.43
CA ALA A 143 25.66 25.14 18.51
C ALA A 143 24.19 25.19 18.04
N THR A 144 23.83 26.19 17.25
CA THR A 144 22.48 26.32 16.65
C THR A 144 22.20 25.18 15.69
N VAL A 145 23.19 24.78 14.88
CA VAL A 145 23.06 23.59 14.01
C VAL A 145 22.84 22.32 14.84
N LYS A 146 23.59 22.12 15.93
CA LYS A 146 23.37 20.96 16.84
C LYS A 146 21.93 20.92 17.35
N ASN A 147 21.36 22.07 17.73
CA ASN A 147 19.98 22.15 18.18
C ASN A 147 18.97 21.78 17.09
N HIS A 148 19.18 22.26 15.84
CA HIS A 148 18.36 21.84 14.71
C HIS A 148 18.48 20.34 14.44
N VAL A 149 19.70 19.78 14.44
CA VAL A 149 19.90 18.33 14.27
C VAL A 149 19.17 17.55 15.36
N HIS A 150 19.28 17.95 16.62
CA HIS A 150 18.59 17.29 17.72
C HIS A 150 17.07 17.28 17.54
N ARG A 151 16.48 18.44 17.18
CA ARG A 151 15.04 18.54 16.91
C ARG A 151 14.61 17.70 15.71
N ILE A 152 15.42 17.64 14.65
CA ILE A 152 15.17 16.79 13.49
C ILE A 152 15.16 15.31 13.89
N LEU A 153 16.17 14.84 14.64
CA LEU A 153 16.23 13.45 15.10
C LEU A 153 15.01 13.09 15.96
N GLN A 154 14.59 13.99 16.86
CA GLN A 154 13.39 13.82 17.67
C GLN A 154 12.11 13.76 16.83
N LYS A 155 11.90 14.73 15.93
CA LYS A 155 10.70 14.80 15.06
C LYS A 155 10.61 13.61 14.11
N LEU A 156 11.76 13.14 13.60
CA LEU A 156 11.84 11.96 12.76
C LEU A 156 11.84 10.66 13.60
N ALA A 157 11.97 10.69 14.93
CA ALA A 157 12.09 9.50 15.77
C ALA A 157 13.19 8.54 15.25
N VAL A 158 14.40 9.07 15.11
CA VAL A 158 15.61 8.33 14.70
C VAL A 158 16.75 8.63 15.68
N HIS A 159 17.70 7.72 15.80
CA HIS A 159 18.77 7.82 16.78
C HIS A 159 20.08 8.36 16.20
N GLY A 160 20.22 8.36 14.86
CA GLY A 160 21.46 8.76 14.20
C GLY A 160 21.28 9.72 13.03
N ARG A 161 22.29 10.57 12.79
CA ARG A 161 22.33 11.47 11.62
C ARG A 161 22.28 10.72 10.28
N GLY A 162 22.83 9.50 10.24
CA GLY A 162 22.82 8.65 9.04
C GLY A 162 21.41 8.14 8.71
N GLU A 163 20.66 7.76 9.73
CA GLU A 163 19.24 7.36 9.60
C GLU A 163 18.39 8.54 9.12
N ALA A 164 18.62 9.74 9.67
CA ALA A 164 17.95 10.96 9.22
C ALA A 164 18.24 11.26 7.74
N ALA A 165 19.51 11.16 7.32
CA ALA A 165 19.90 11.35 5.91
C ALA A 165 19.23 10.32 4.97
N SER A 166 19.09 9.07 5.40
CA SER A 166 18.45 8.02 4.59
C SER A 166 16.98 8.26 4.35
N ARG A 167 16.28 8.89 5.30
CA ARG A 167 14.83 9.16 5.18
C ARG A 167 14.50 10.13 4.04
N LEU A 168 15.33 11.14 3.81
CA LEU A 168 15.11 12.10 2.72
C LEU A 168 15.25 11.44 1.33
N ARG A 169 16.18 10.48 1.19
CA ARG A 169 16.37 9.72 -0.06
C ARG A 169 15.17 8.86 -0.44
N HIS A 170 14.49 8.30 0.55
CA HIS A 170 13.29 7.49 0.30
C HIS A 170 12.06 8.34 -0.09
N GLU A 171 12.00 9.62 0.29
CA GLU A 171 10.92 10.53 -0.12
C GLU A 171 11.11 11.06 -1.55
N LYS A 172 12.34 11.33 -1.97
CA LYS A 172 12.64 11.72 -3.36
C LYS A 172 12.53 10.56 -4.37
N GLY A 173 12.42 9.32 -3.89
CA GLY A 173 12.35 8.09 -4.71
C GLY A 173 10.96 7.48 -4.87
N GLY A 174 9.87 8.27 -4.78
CA GLY A 174 8.52 7.78 -5.04
C GLY A 174 8.34 7.29 -6.50
N PRO A 175 7.54 6.24 -6.77
CA PRO A 175 7.42 5.63 -8.09
C PRO A 175 6.60 6.56 -9.01
N GLY A 176 7.28 7.21 -9.95
CA GLY A 176 6.63 8.08 -10.92
C GLY A 176 7.63 8.74 -11.86
N THR A 177 8.17 7.94 -12.79
CA THR A 177 8.41 8.26 -14.22
C THR A 177 9.38 7.23 -14.79
N ALA A 178 8.84 6.17 -15.36
CA ALA A 178 9.36 5.46 -16.53
C ALA A 178 8.17 4.75 -17.18
#